data_AF-A0A7Y5BKS6-F1
#
_entry.id   AF-A0A7Y5BKS6-F1
#
_cell.length_a   1.000
_cell.length_b   1.000
_cell.length_c   1.000
_cell.angle_alpha   90.00
_cell.angle_beta   90.00
_cell.angle_gamma   90.00
#
_symmetry.space_group_name_H-M   'P 1'
#
loop_
_entity.id
_entity.type
_entity.pdbx_description
1 polymer ?
#
loop_
_entity_poly.entity_id
_entity_poly.type
_entity_poly.pdbx_seq_one_letter_code
_entity_poly.pdbx_strand_id
1 'polypeptide(L)'
;HLSPESDNGKLFHHYASEGRLVPDEVTVEVWKRYTRGLIDTNRYFPEQQLLLLDGIPRTLKQAQLIDEFVEVIHIIVLDINDDETILKRILRRAKIEKRTDDAEENVIRNRILEYHTKTAEVLKHYKKDIIFHYSAEMRPVEVLRDVLVGSSFILKSAPTLSPTDRKKLEPPPIGR
;
A
#
# COMPACT_ATOMS: atom_id res chain seq x y z
N HIS A 1 -8.12 -6.20 11.15
CA HIS A 1 -7.98 -7.39 10.29
C HIS A 1 -9.35 -7.81 9.79
N LEU A 2 -9.47 -8.08 8.48
CA LEU A 2 -10.64 -8.76 7.93
C LEU A 2 -10.56 -10.23 8.35
N SER A 3 -11.63 -10.76 8.96
CA SER A 3 -11.70 -12.21 9.24
C SER A 3 -11.88 -12.95 7.91
N PRO A 4 -11.13 -14.04 7.64
CA PRO A 4 -11.27 -14.84 6.43
C PRO A 4 -12.70 -15.35 6.18
N GLU A 5 -13.45 -15.55 7.26
CA GLU A 5 -14.80 -16.12 7.25
C GLU A 5 -15.88 -15.07 6.96
N SER A 6 -15.56 -13.78 7.12
CA SER A 6 -16.47 -12.68 6.79
C SER A 6 -16.78 -12.64 5.28
N ASP A 7 -17.92 -12.06 4.90
CA ASP A 7 -18.31 -11.95 3.49
C ASP A 7 -17.25 -11.19 2.67
N ASN A 8 -16.67 -10.13 3.24
CA ASN A 8 -15.54 -9.44 2.64
C ASN A 8 -14.30 -10.33 2.59
N GLY A 9 -13.98 -11.10 3.63
CA GLY A 9 -12.84 -12.02 3.62
C GLY A 9 -12.90 -13.04 2.48
N LYS A 10 -14.08 -13.65 2.27
CA LYS A 10 -14.33 -14.60 1.18
C LYS A 10 -14.24 -13.93 -0.19
N LEU A 11 -14.81 -12.73 -0.33
CA LEU A 11 -14.75 -11.96 -1.56
C LEU A 11 -13.29 -11.63 -1.93
N PHE A 12 -12.52 -11.11 -0.97
CA PHE A 12 -11.10 -10.81 -1.18
C PHE A 12 -10.31 -12.06 -1.56
N HIS A 13 -10.57 -13.20 -0.91
CA HIS A 13 -9.93 -14.47 -1.25
C HIS A 13 -10.25 -14.89 -2.69
N HIS A 14 -11.52 -14.86 -3.11
CA HIS A 14 -11.94 -15.24 -4.45
C HIS A 14 -11.25 -14.43 -5.56
N TYR A 15 -11.20 -13.10 -5.42
CA TYR A 15 -10.50 -12.27 -6.41
C TYR A 15 -8.98 -12.45 -6.36
N ALA A 16 -8.40 -12.59 -5.16
CA ALA A 16 -6.97 -12.75 -4.97
C ALA A 16 -6.43 -14.07 -5.56
N SER A 17 -7.18 -15.17 -5.45
CA SER A 17 -6.81 -16.47 -6.03
C SER A 17 -6.74 -16.44 -7.55
N GLU A 18 -7.45 -15.52 -8.19
CA GLU A 18 -7.44 -15.36 -9.64
C GLU A 18 -6.52 -14.23 -10.13
N GLY A 19 -5.84 -13.55 -9.21
CA GLY A 19 -4.97 -12.42 -9.52
C GLY A 19 -5.73 -11.16 -9.95
N ARG A 20 -7.01 -11.05 -9.60
CA ARG A 20 -7.89 -9.92 -9.96
C ARG A 20 -8.04 -8.94 -8.79
N LEU A 21 -8.42 -7.71 -9.11
CA LEU A 21 -8.79 -6.71 -8.10
C LEU A 21 -10.23 -6.93 -7.63
N VAL A 22 -10.44 -6.82 -6.32
CA VAL A 22 -11.76 -6.70 -5.70
C VAL A 22 -12.44 -5.43 -6.21
N PRO A 23 -13.78 -5.39 -6.34
CA PRO A 23 -14.50 -4.18 -6.78
C PRO A 23 -14.09 -2.93 -6.02
N ASP A 24 -14.03 -1.81 -6.74
CA ASP A 24 -13.44 -0.55 -6.26
C ASP A 24 -14.18 -0.01 -5.04
N GLU A 25 -15.52 0.00 -5.08
CA GLU A 25 -16.37 0.48 -4.01
C GLU A 25 -16.18 -0.34 -2.72
N VAL A 26 -16.07 -1.66 -2.84
CA VAL A 26 -15.86 -2.55 -1.70
C VAL A 26 -14.47 -2.33 -1.10
N THR A 27 -13.45 -2.23 -1.95
CA THR A 27 -12.06 -1.98 -1.52
C THR A 27 -11.95 -0.67 -0.75
N VAL A 28 -12.52 0.40 -1.29
CA VAL A 28 -12.49 1.72 -0.64
C VAL A 28 -13.32 1.75 0.63
N GLU A 29 -14.49 1.10 0.67
CA GLU A 29 -15.32 1.01 1.87
C GLU A 29 -14.61 0.27 3.01
N VAL A 30 -13.92 -0.83 2.71
CA VAL A 30 -13.09 -1.56 3.68
C VAL A 30 -11.98 -0.67 4.23
N TRP A 31 -11.27 0.05 3.35
CA TRP A 31 -10.22 0.97 3.76
C TRP A 31 -10.77 2.11 4.63
N LYS A 32 -11.90 2.73 4.25
CA LYS A 32 -12.58 3.78 5.03
C LYS A 32 -12.91 3.31 6.44
N ARG A 33 -13.53 2.13 6.57
CA ARG A 33 -13.88 1.56 7.88
C ARG A 33 -12.65 1.29 8.73
N TYR A 34 -11.59 0.75 8.12
CA TYR A 34 -10.34 0.48 8.83
C TYR A 34 -9.69 1.77 9.36
N THR A 35 -9.54 2.77 8.50
CA THR A 35 -8.94 4.06 8.86
C THR A 35 -9.76 4.79 9.90
N ARG A 36 -11.10 4.84 9.76
CA ARG A 36 -11.98 5.42 10.79
C ARG A 36 -11.85 4.68 12.13
N GLY A 37 -11.79 3.35 12.12
CA GLY A 37 -11.57 2.58 13.34
C GLY A 37 -10.24 2.91 14.03
N LEU A 38 -9.18 3.22 13.28
CA LEU A 38 -7.91 3.68 13.87
C LEU A 38 -8.04 5.06 14.52
N ILE A 39 -8.83 5.96 13.93
CA ILE A 39 -9.12 7.29 14.49
C ILE A 39 -9.94 7.14 15.77
N ASP A 40 -11.05 6.40 15.72
CA ASP A 40 -11.98 6.20 16.83
C ASP A 40 -11.31 5.52 18.03
N THR A 41 -10.28 4.70 17.78
CA THR A 41 -9.50 4.00 18.81
C THR A 41 -8.22 4.74 19.23
N ASN A 42 -8.04 6.00 18.81
CA ASN A 42 -6.85 6.82 19.11
C ASN A 42 -5.52 6.17 18.71
N ARG A 43 -5.54 5.36 17.63
CA ARG A 43 -4.36 4.70 17.05
C ARG A 43 -3.79 5.45 15.85
N TYR A 44 -4.58 6.36 15.28
CA TYR A 44 -4.17 7.25 14.19
C TYR A 44 -4.75 8.64 14.45
N PHE A 45 -3.90 9.67 14.32
CA PHE A 45 -4.25 11.07 14.54
C PHE A 45 -4.03 11.85 13.23
N PRO A 46 -5.07 12.04 12.40
CA PRO A 46 -4.93 12.62 11.05
C PRO A 46 -4.25 14.00 11.04
N GLU A 47 -4.53 14.83 12.02
CA GLU A 47 -3.94 16.17 12.17
C GLU A 47 -2.43 16.15 12.51
N GLN A 48 -1.92 15.00 12.95
CA GLN A 48 -0.57 14.88 13.52
C GLN A 48 0.28 13.81 12.82
N GLN A 49 -0.30 12.99 11.95
CA GLN A 49 0.35 11.81 11.41
C GLN A 49 0.04 11.64 9.93
N LEU A 50 1.09 11.32 9.18
CA LEU A 50 0.96 10.90 7.80
C LEU A 50 0.44 9.48 7.72
N LEU A 51 -0.44 9.23 6.75
CA LEU A 51 -0.94 7.91 6.41
C LEU A 51 -0.18 7.39 5.18
N LEU A 52 0.49 6.26 5.31
CA LEU A 52 1.04 5.54 4.17
C LEU A 52 -0.03 4.60 3.62
N LEU A 53 -0.47 4.87 2.39
CA LEU A 53 -1.35 3.99 1.65
C LEU A 53 -0.50 3.00 0.83
N ASP A 54 -0.54 1.73 1.22
CA ASP A 54 0.15 0.65 0.50
C ASP A 54 -0.89 -0.24 -0.21
N GLY A 55 -0.78 -0.34 -1.53
CA GLY A 55 -1.66 -1.17 -2.34
C GLY A 55 -3.03 -0.58 -2.66
N ILE A 56 -3.28 0.70 -2.34
CA ILE A 56 -4.47 1.47 -2.71
C ILE A 56 -4.06 2.95 -2.95
N PRO A 57 -4.61 3.64 -3.97
CA PRO A 57 -5.47 3.16 -5.05
C PRO A 57 -4.76 2.31 -6.10
N ARG A 58 -5.49 1.37 -6.70
CA ARG A 58 -5.04 0.52 -7.83
C ARG A 58 -5.78 0.75 -9.13
N THR A 59 -6.86 1.52 -9.10
CA THR A 59 -7.66 1.92 -10.25
C THR A 59 -7.97 3.41 -10.17
N LEU A 60 -8.27 4.03 -11.32
CA LEU A 60 -8.69 5.44 -11.37
C LEU A 60 -9.94 5.69 -10.51
N LYS A 61 -10.88 4.74 -10.48
CA LYS A 61 -12.10 4.85 -9.68
C LYS A 61 -11.79 4.85 -8.18
N GLN A 62 -10.85 4.01 -7.72
CA GLN A 62 -10.40 4.05 -6.32
C GLN A 62 -9.77 5.40 -5.98
N ALA A 63 -8.92 5.95 -6.86
CA ALA A 63 -8.30 7.25 -6.64
C ALA A 63 -9.36 8.34 -6.44
N GLN A 64 -10.34 8.42 -7.35
CA GLN A 64 -11.46 9.36 -7.26
C GLN A 64 -12.26 9.20 -5.95
N LEU A 65 -12.53 7.97 -5.52
CA LEU A 65 -13.27 7.71 -4.29
C LEU A 65 -12.49 8.04 -3.00
N ILE A 66 -11.15 8.07 -3.08
CA ILE A 66 -10.26 8.35 -1.94
C ILE A 66 -9.97 9.85 -1.80
N ASP A 67 -9.94 10.58 -2.91
CA ASP A 67 -9.72 12.04 -2.91
C ASP A 67 -10.74 12.81 -2.06
N GLU A 68 -11.93 12.24 -1.86
CA GLU A 68 -12.95 12.77 -0.95
C GLU A 68 -12.55 12.72 0.55
N PHE A 69 -11.52 11.95 0.90
CA PHE A 69 -11.16 11.62 2.29
C PHE A 69 -9.71 11.90 2.65
N VAL A 70 -8.80 11.87 1.66
CA VAL A 70 -7.35 12.03 1.88
C VAL A 70 -6.77 12.92 0.80
N GLU A 71 -5.95 13.88 1.23
CA GLU A 71 -5.07 14.62 0.34
C GLU A 71 -3.79 13.80 0.09
N VAL A 72 -3.58 13.38 -1.15
CA VAL A 72 -2.35 12.69 -1.54
C VAL A 72 -1.27 13.73 -1.81
N ILE A 73 -0.27 13.78 -0.93
CA ILE A 73 0.84 14.76 -1.00
C ILE A 73 2.14 14.18 -1.56
N HIS A 74 2.26 12.85 -1.65
CA HIS A 74 3.48 12.16 -2.09
C HIS A 74 3.16 10.74 -2.57
N ILE A 75 3.71 10.37 -3.72
CA ILE A 75 3.55 9.05 -4.35
C ILE A 75 4.93 8.48 -4.63
N ILE A 76 5.17 7.27 -4.11
CA ILE A 76 6.39 6.51 -4.32
C ILE A 76 6.12 5.45 -5.38
N VAL A 77 6.77 5.58 -6.54
CA VAL A 77 6.71 4.61 -7.63
C VAL A 77 8.00 3.80 -7.63
N LEU A 78 7.87 2.49 -7.56
CA LEU A 78 8.99 1.55 -7.60
C LEU A 78 9.05 0.92 -9.00
N ASP A 79 9.98 1.39 -9.81
CA ASP A 79 10.09 0.97 -11.21
C ASP A 79 10.99 -0.26 -11.36
N ILE A 80 10.51 -1.22 -12.13
CA ILE A 80 11.28 -2.36 -12.62
C ILE A 80 11.02 -2.43 -14.12
N ASN A 81 12.08 -2.41 -14.93
CA ASN A 81 11.92 -2.35 -16.39
C ASN A 81 11.60 -3.72 -17.01
N ASP A 82 11.90 -4.81 -16.30
CA ASP A 82 11.77 -6.18 -16.77
C ASP A 82 10.74 -6.97 -15.94
N ASP A 83 9.62 -7.31 -16.58
CA ASP A 83 8.56 -8.14 -15.98
C ASP A 83 9.09 -9.52 -15.54
N GLU A 84 10.10 -10.07 -16.22
CA GLU A 84 10.71 -11.35 -15.82
C GLU A 84 11.48 -11.21 -14.50
N THR A 85 12.05 -10.03 -14.23
CA THR A 85 12.66 -9.72 -12.94
C THR A 85 11.60 -9.63 -11.83
N ILE A 86 10.43 -9.05 -12.11
CA ILE A 86 9.28 -9.03 -11.18
C ILE A 86 8.84 -10.46 -10.86
N LEU A 87 8.60 -11.26 -11.91
CA LEU A 87 8.16 -12.65 -11.78
C LEU A 87 9.12 -13.47 -10.92
N LYS A 88 10.43 -13.44 -11.24
CA LYS A 88 11.47 -14.16 -10.49
C LYS A 88 11.48 -13.78 -9.01
N ARG A 89 11.31 -12.49 -8.69
CA ARG A 89 11.28 -12.00 -7.31
C ARG A 89 10.05 -12.49 -6.55
N ILE A 90 8.87 -12.47 -7.19
CA ILE A 90 7.63 -12.95 -6.58
C ILE A 90 7.72 -14.46 -6.32
N LEU A 91 8.18 -15.25 -7.30
CA LEU A 91 8.37 -16.70 -7.16
C LEU A 91 9.38 -17.04 -6.05
N ARG A 92 10.51 -16.32 -6.00
CA ARG A 92 11.51 -16.49 -4.94
C ARG A 92 10.92 -16.20 -3.55
N ARG A 93 10.12 -15.13 -3.42
CA ARG A 93 9.46 -14.77 -2.17
C ARG A 93 8.48 -15.86 -1.72
N ALA A 94 7.62 -16.33 -2.63
CA ALA A 94 6.67 -17.41 -2.34
C ALA A 94 7.37 -18.67 -1.81
N LYS A 95 8.52 -19.02 -2.38
CA LYS A 95 9.34 -20.15 -1.91
C LYS A 95 9.89 -19.94 -0.49
N ILE A 96 10.37 -18.74 -0.17
CA ILE A 96 10.91 -18.40 1.16
C ILE A 96 9.78 -18.39 2.21
N GLU A 97 8.63 -17.84 1.86
CA GLU A 97 7.47 -17.71 2.74
C GLU A 97 6.62 -18.98 2.86
N LYS A 98 7.01 -20.08 2.17
CA LYS A 98 6.26 -21.34 2.08
C LYS A 98 4.81 -21.16 1.59
N ARG A 99 4.60 -20.23 0.67
CA ARG A 99 3.31 -19.96 0.00
C ARG A 99 3.32 -20.51 -1.43
N THR A 100 3.81 -21.73 -1.59
CA THR A 100 3.97 -22.36 -2.91
C THR A 100 2.63 -22.52 -3.63
N ASP A 101 1.56 -22.72 -2.85
CA ASP A 101 0.22 -22.98 -3.33
C ASP A 101 -0.46 -21.69 -3.86
N ASP A 102 -0.02 -20.51 -3.37
CA ASP A 102 -0.50 -19.18 -3.76
C ASP A 102 0.27 -18.59 -4.98
N ALA A 103 1.26 -19.33 -5.51
CA ALA A 103 2.26 -18.81 -6.45
C ALA A 103 2.21 -19.47 -7.82
N GLU A 104 1.00 -19.69 -8.33
CA GLU A 104 0.81 -20.07 -9.73
C GLU A 104 1.33 -18.97 -10.66
N GLU A 105 2.22 -19.35 -11.59
CA GLU A 105 2.84 -18.40 -12.52
C GLU A 105 1.79 -17.61 -13.30
N ASN A 106 0.71 -18.25 -13.75
CA ASN A 106 -0.38 -17.60 -14.48
C ASN A 106 -1.06 -16.50 -13.64
N VAL A 107 -1.26 -16.74 -12.33
CA VAL A 107 -1.83 -15.74 -11.42
C VAL A 107 -0.90 -14.55 -11.26
N ILE A 108 0.42 -14.79 -11.17
CA ILE A 108 1.41 -13.71 -11.07
C ILE A 108 1.44 -12.89 -12.36
N ARG A 109 1.42 -13.54 -13.53
CA ARG A 109 1.37 -12.87 -14.82
C ARG A 109 0.09 -12.04 -14.98
N ASN A 110 -1.05 -12.57 -14.54
CA ASN A 110 -2.30 -11.80 -14.50
C ASN A 110 -2.19 -10.56 -13.61
N ARG A 111 -1.55 -10.65 -12.43
CA ARG A 111 -1.31 -9.49 -11.56
C ARG A 111 -0.42 -8.43 -12.22
N ILE A 112 0.61 -8.84 -12.95
CA ILE A 112 1.50 -7.93 -13.69
C ILE A 112 0.70 -7.22 -14.81
N LEU A 113 -0.12 -7.97 -15.55
CA LEU A 113 -1.00 -7.39 -16.58
C LEU A 113 -2.01 -6.40 -16.01
N GLU A 114 -2.67 -6.75 -14.90
CA GLU A 114 -3.63 -5.89 -14.21
C GLU A 114 -2.97 -4.58 -13.74
N TYR A 115 -1.72 -4.64 -13.26
CA TYR A 115 -0.93 -3.46 -12.90
C TYR A 115 -0.70 -2.54 -14.09
N HIS A 116 -0.17 -3.06 -15.20
CA HIS A 116 0.15 -2.26 -16.39
C HIS A 116 -1.10 -1.65 -17.04
N THR A 117 -2.23 -2.37 -17.00
CA THR A 117 -3.48 -1.92 -17.64
C THR A 117 -4.29 -0.95 -16.80
N LYS A 118 -4.24 -1.06 -15.46
CA LYS A 118 -5.09 -0.27 -14.56
C LYS A 118 -4.31 0.59 -13.58
N THR A 119 -3.33 0.01 -12.90
CA THR A 119 -2.62 0.70 -11.81
C THR A 119 -1.66 1.75 -12.33
N ALA A 120 -0.98 1.52 -13.45
CA ALA A 120 -0.12 2.53 -14.07
C ALA A 120 -0.91 3.80 -14.47
N GLU A 121 -2.17 3.64 -14.89
CA GLU A 121 -3.04 4.75 -15.29
C GLU A 121 -3.42 5.65 -14.10
N VAL A 122 -3.38 5.15 -12.87
CA VAL A 122 -3.65 5.92 -11.66
C VAL A 122 -2.71 7.12 -11.54
N LEU A 123 -1.45 6.99 -11.98
CA LEU A 123 -0.48 8.06 -11.91
C LEU A 123 -0.89 9.29 -12.74
N LYS A 124 -1.71 9.12 -13.78
CA LYS A 124 -2.21 10.23 -14.61
C LYS A 124 -3.25 11.09 -13.89
N HIS A 125 -3.86 10.57 -12.84
CA HIS A 125 -4.84 11.28 -12.01
C HIS A 125 -4.18 12.30 -11.08
N TYR A 126 -2.94 12.03 -10.66
CA TYR A 126 -2.21 12.86 -9.72
C TYR A 126 -1.27 13.84 -10.41
N LYS A 127 -0.94 14.94 -9.72
CA LYS A 127 0.00 15.93 -10.25
C LYS A 127 1.42 15.35 -10.29
N LYS A 128 2.18 15.68 -11.35
CA LYS A 128 3.51 15.11 -11.57
C LYS A 128 4.54 15.49 -10.50
N ASP A 129 4.37 16.62 -9.84
CA ASP A 129 5.28 17.15 -8.81
C ASP A 129 5.22 16.38 -7.49
N ILE A 130 4.19 15.55 -7.29
CA ILE A 130 4.07 14.67 -6.12
C ILE A 130 4.42 13.21 -6.45
N ILE A 131 4.83 12.90 -7.68
CA ILE A 131 5.15 11.53 -8.13
C ILE A 131 6.66 11.35 -8.22
N PHE A 132 7.19 10.44 -7.39
CA PHE A 132 8.63 10.19 -7.30
C PHE A 132 8.94 8.75 -7.68
N HIS A 133 9.77 8.61 -8.71
CA HIS A 133 10.17 7.34 -9.28
C HIS A 133 11.51 6.88 -8.69
N TYR A 134 11.58 5.61 -8.28
CA TYR A 134 12.77 4.98 -7.73
C TYR A 134 13.00 3.65 -8.44
N SER A 135 14.23 3.41 -8.92
CA SER A 135 14.60 2.11 -9.48
C SER A 135 14.56 1.06 -8.37
N ALA A 136 13.74 0.04 -8.57
CA ALA A 136 13.66 -1.12 -7.71
C ALA A 136 14.54 -2.29 -8.20
N GLU A 137 15.41 -2.08 -9.19
CA GLU A 137 16.29 -3.15 -9.72
C GLU A 137 17.44 -3.51 -8.76
N MET A 138 17.79 -2.59 -7.85
CA MET A 138 18.84 -2.76 -6.83
C MET A 138 18.42 -3.67 -5.65
N ARG A 139 19.33 -3.87 -4.68
CA ARG A 139 18.99 -4.62 -3.46
C ARG A 139 17.96 -3.84 -2.63
N PRO A 140 17.06 -4.51 -1.88
CA PRO A 140 16.01 -3.84 -1.11
C PRO A 140 16.51 -2.72 -0.18
N VAL A 141 17.69 -2.87 0.42
CA VAL A 141 18.29 -1.84 1.29
C VAL A 141 18.72 -0.59 0.54
N GLU A 142 19.15 -0.73 -0.71
CA GLU A 142 19.56 0.39 -1.58
C GLU A 142 18.31 1.14 -2.05
N VAL A 143 17.27 0.41 -2.46
CA VAL A 143 15.97 0.97 -2.80
C VAL A 143 15.38 1.72 -1.61
N LEU A 144 15.41 1.13 -0.41
CA LEU A 144 14.95 1.77 0.82
C LEU A 144 15.71 3.07 1.10
N ARG A 145 17.05 3.06 0.98
CA ARG A 145 17.88 4.26 1.15
C ARG A 145 17.41 5.36 0.21
N ASP A 146 17.24 5.05 -1.08
CA ASP A 146 16.92 6.06 -2.09
C ASP A 146 15.52 6.64 -1.87
N VAL A 147 14.54 5.80 -1.52
CA VAL A 147 13.20 6.24 -1.14
C VAL A 147 13.23 7.16 0.09
N LEU A 148 13.98 6.80 1.14
CA LEU A 148 14.08 7.61 2.36
C LEU A 148 14.76 8.96 2.10
N VAL A 149 15.84 8.97 1.31
CA VAL A 149 16.54 10.20 0.93
C VAL A 149 15.61 11.10 0.11
N GLY A 150 14.99 10.54 -0.93
CA GLY A 150 14.10 11.29 -1.82
C GLY A 150 12.82 11.77 -1.15
N SER A 151 12.31 11.04 -0.15
CA SER A 151 11.08 11.41 0.58
C SER A 151 11.35 12.23 1.86
N SER A 152 12.61 12.55 2.14
CA SER A 152 13.01 13.18 3.40
C SER A 152 12.39 14.56 3.66
N PHE A 153 11.99 15.28 2.61
CA PHE A 153 11.36 16.60 2.73
C PHE A 153 9.94 16.48 3.32
N ILE A 154 9.14 15.51 2.87
CA ILE A 154 7.81 15.23 3.44
C ILE A 154 7.94 14.78 4.88
N LEU A 155 8.92 13.93 5.19
CA LEU A 155 9.13 13.44 6.56
C LEU A 155 9.53 14.54 7.54
N LYS A 156 10.15 15.62 7.05
CA LYS A 156 10.50 16.81 7.86
C LYS A 156 9.34 17.78 8.01
N SER A 157 8.47 17.86 7.01
CA SER A 157 7.27 18.70 7.00
C SER A 157 6.06 18.04 7.66
N ALA A 158 6.14 16.73 7.94
CA ALA A 158 5.12 15.99 8.67
C ALA A 158 4.88 16.66 10.03
N PRO A 159 3.61 16.78 10.48
CA PRO A 159 3.32 17.33 11.79
C PRO A 159 4.15 16.62 12.86
N THR A 160 5.02 17.35 13.54
CA THR A 160 5.86 16.75 14.57
C THR A 160 5.03 16.58 15.82
N LEU A 161 4.71 15.33 16.17
CA LEU A 161 4.18 14.99 17.48
C LEU A 161 5.09 15.57 18.56
N SER A 162 4.52 16.36 19.46
CA SER A 162 5.25 16.85 20.63
C SER A 162 5.75 15.65 21.45
N PRO A 163 6.86 15.78 22.20
CA PRO A 163 7.35 14.71 23.07
C PRO A 163 6.27 14.18 24.03
N THR A 164 5.35 15.06 24.44
CA THR A 164 4.22 14.74 25.31
C THR A 164 3.17 13.87 24.62
N ASP A 165 2.89 14.13 23.33
CA ASP A 165 1.92 13.36 22.55
C ASP A 165 2.49 12.01 22.12
N ARG A 166 3.81 11.91 21.88
CA ARG A 166 4.48 10.62 21.65
C ARG A 166 4.33 9.67 22.84
N LYS A 167 4.40 10.19 24.06
CA LYS A 167 4.31 9.38 25.29
C LYS A 167 2.90 8.82 25.54
N LYS A 168 1.85 9.46 24.98
CA LYS A 168 0.46 8.96 25.01
C LYS A 168 0.19 7.87 23.97
N LEU A 169 1.04 7.79 22.94
CA LEU A 169 1.00 6.83 21.84
C LEU A 169 1.82 5.56 22.13
N GLU A 170 2.62 5.55 23.20
CA GLU A 170 3.37 4.35 23.60
C GLU A 170 2.38 3.25 24.00
N PRO A 171 2.49 2.03 23.44
CA PRO A 171 1.70 0.91 23.92
C PRO A 171 1.99 0.72 25.42
N PRO A 172 0.99 0.34 26.24
CA PRO A 172 1.19 0.15 27.66
C PRO A 172 2.33 -0.85 27.88
N PRO A 173 3.19 -0.63 28.89
CA PRO A 173 4.29 -1.53 29.17
C PRO A 173 3.73 -2.94 29.33
N ILE A 174 4.28 -3.88 28.55
CA ILE A 174 3.93 -5.28 28.65
C ILE A 174 4.34 -5.73 30.06
N GLY A 175 3.34 -5.98 30.91
CA GLY A 175 3.55 -6.41 32.28
C GLY A 175 4.41 -7.67 32.34
N ARG A 176 5.31 -7.71 33.33
CA ARG A 176 6.13 -8.89 33.63
C ARG A 176 5.28 -10.07 34.09
#